data_AF-A0A2N9P7E3-F1
#
_entry.id   AF-A0A2N9P7E3-F1
#
_cell.length_a   1.000
_cell.length_b   1.000
_cell.length_c   1.000
_cell.angle_alpha   90.00
_cell.angle_beta   90.00
_cell.angle_gamma   90.00
#
_symmetry.space_group_name_H-M   'P 1'
#
loop_
_entity.id
_entity.type
_entity.pdbx_description
1 polymer ?
#
loop_
_entity_poly.entity_id
_entity_poly.type
_entity_poly.pdbx_seq_one_letter_code
_entity_poly.pdbx_strand_id
1 'polypeptide(L)'
;MEDILKNIETEILEYYNAFFEDNTDDYNENKRIKNKLKDYILNNFSDNKKVREALYLLANHTGCAEDSEIAEEILDYLFENKIITQNEIDFFYSNSNLKRWE
;
A
#
# COMPACT_ATOMS: atom_id res chain seq x y z
N MET A 1 -11.64 10.37 3.76
CA MET A 1 -11.10 9.58 2.64
C MET A 1 -11.64 10.14 1.33
N GLU A 2 -10.74 10.58 0.45
CA GLU A 2 -11.07 11.06 -0.91
C GLU A 2 -11.66 9.94 -1.78
N ASP A 3 -12.42 10.31 -2.81
CA ASP A 3 -13.09 9.33 -3.68
C ASP A 3 -12.11 8.44 -4.45
N ILE A 4 -10.91 8.94 -4.79
CA ILE A 4 -9.86 8.14 -5.43
C ILE A 4 -9.39 7.00 -4.50
N LEU A 5 -9.15 7.30 -3.22
CA LEU A 5 -8.71 6.28 -2.25
C LEU A 5 -9.80 5.24 -1.99
N LYS A 6 -11.08 5.66 -1.93
CA LYS A 6 -12.21 4.71 -1.82
C LYS A 6 -12.31 3.77 -3.02
N ASN A 7 -12.05 4.28 -4.23
CA ASN A 7 -12.06 3.46 -5.43
C ASN A 7 -10.91 2.44 -5.40
N ILE A 8 -9.71 2.84 -4.96
CA ILE A 8 -8.58 1.92 -4.81
C ILE A 8 -8.87 0.88 -3.71
N GLU A 9 -9.42 1.28 -2.57
CA GLU A 9 -9.83 0.35 -1.50
C GLU A 9 -10.86 -0.67 -2.02
N THR A 10 -11.84 -0.22 -2.81
CA THR A 10 -12.83 -1.12 -3.43
C THR A 10 -12.16 -2.14 -4.34
N GLU A 11 -11.22 -1.71 -5.18
CA GLU A 11 -10.47 -2.60 -6.07
C GLU A 11 -9.61 -3.62 -5.31
N ILE A 12 -9.01 -3.21 -4.17
CA ILE A 12 -8.30 -4.14 -3.27
C ILE A 12 -9.26 -5.19 -2.71
N LEU A 13 -10.44 -4.78 -2.25
CA LEU A 13 -11.44 -5.70 -1.71
C LEU A 13 -11.97 -6.65 -2.79
N GLU A 14 -12.19 -6.16 -4.01
CA GLU A 14 -12.57 -6.98 -5.16
C GLU A 14 -11.49 -7.99 -5.52
N TYR A 15 -10.21 -7.58 -5.50
CA TYR A 15 -9.05 -8.46 -5.70
C TYR A 15 -9.04 -9.62 -4.68
N TYR A 16 -9.21 -9.35 -3.38
CA TYR A 16 -9.23 -10.41 -2.36
C TYR A 16 -10.43 -11.36 -2.47
N ASN A 17 -11.48 -10.97 -3.22
CA ASN A 17 -12.62 -11.84 -3.53
C ASN A 17 -12.49 -12.55 -4.89
N ALA A 18 -11.47 -12.21 -5.69
CA ALA A 18 -11.24 -12.81 -7.00
C ALA A 18 -10.60 -14.19 -6.87
N PHE A 19 -10.88 -15.05 -7.86
CA PHE A 19 -10.22 -16.34 -8.01
C PHE A 19 -9.17 -16.22 -9.10
N PHE A 20 -7.92 -16.51 -8.76
CA PHE A 20 -6.81 -16.55 -9.71
C PHE A 20 -6.43 -18.00 -10.01
N GLU A 21 -6.26 -18.32 -11.30
CA GLU A 21 -5.86 -19.66 -11.74
C GLU A 21 -4.34 -19.91 -11.57
N ASP A 22 -3.54 -18.84 -11.48
CA ASP A 22 -2.08 -18.88 -11.26
C ASP A 22 -1.64 -17.85 -10.22
N ASN A 23 -0.67 -18.24 -9.39
CA ASN A 23 -0.07 -17.39 -8.36
C ASN A 23 0.69 -16.19 -8.96
N THR A 24 1.20 -16.32 -10.20
CA THR A 24 1.89 -15.21 -10.89
C THR A 24 0.90 -14.09 -11.22
N ASP A 25 -0.29 -14.44 -11.68
CA ASP A 25 -1.34 -13.48 -12.04
C ASP A 25 -1.90 -12.80 -10.79
N ASP A 26 -2.08 -13.56 -9.70
CA ASP A 26 -2.45 -13.04 -8.37
C ASP A 26 -1.44 -11.98 -7.88
N TYR A 27 -0.15 -12.33 -7.84
CA TYR A 27 0.91 -11.42 -7.41
C TYR A 27 0.96 -10.14 -8.27
N ASN A 28 0.90 -10.29 -9.58
CA ASN A 28 0.97 -9.14 -10.50
C ASN A 28 -0.23 -8.20 -10.34
N GLU A 29 -1.42 -8.75 -10.11
CA GLU A 29 -2.63 -7.95 -9.90
C GLU A 29 -2.58 -7.22 -8.55
N ASN A 30 -2.18 -7.90 -7.48
CA ASN A 30 -1.94 -7.28 -6.17
C ASN A 30 -0.94 -6.11 -6.29
N LYS A 31 0.20 -6.37 -6.94
CA LYS A 31 1.24 -5.37 -7.17
C LYS A 31 0.72 -4.20 -7.99
N ARG A 32 -0.08 -4.43 -9.03
CA ARG A 32 -0.69 -3.39 -9.86
C ARG A 32 -1.59 -2.49 -9.03
N ILE A 33 -2.45 -3.07 -8.19
CA ILE A 33 -3.41 -2.31 -7.36
C ILE A 33 -2.66 -1.49 -6.30
N LYS A 34 -1.70 -2.09 -5.59
CA LYS A 34 -0.90 -1.38 -4.59
C LYS A 34 -0.03 -0.26 -5.18
N ASN A 35 0.46 -0.41 -6.41
CA ASN A 35 1.14 0.67 -7.11
C ASN A 35 0.24 1.89 -7.38
N LYS A 36 -1.09 1.74 -7.42
CA LYS A 36 -1.99 2.92 -7.48
C LYS A 36 -1.91 3.77 -6.22
N LEU A 37 -1.67 3.17 -5.05
CA LEU A 37 -1.43 3.92 -3.81
C LEU A 37 -0.09 4.67 -3.87
N LYS A 38 0.95 4.03 -4.42
CA LYS A 38 2.23 4.71 -4.70
C LYS A 38 2.03 5.92 -5.60
N ASP A 39 1.32 5.76 -6.72
CA ASP A 39 1.07 6.85 -7.67
C ASP A 39 0.23 7.97 -7.03
N TYR A 40 -0.74 7.62 -6.19
CA TYR A 40 -1.49 8.61 -5.43
C TYR A 40 -0.59 9.42 -4.47
N ILE A 41 0.31 8.75 -3.74
CA ILE A 41 1.30 9.40 -2.86
C ILE A 41 2.20 10.33 -3.67
N LEU A 42 2.74 9.88 -4.80
CA LEU A 42 3.60 10.69 -5.67
C LEU A 42 2.91 11.95 -6.18
N ASN A 43 1.61 11.86 -6.51
CA ASN A 43 0.84 13.01 -6.99
C ASN A 43 0.42 13.98 -5.87
N ASN A 44 0.47 13.54 -4.60
CA ASN A 44 0.00 14.31 -3.45
C ASN A 44 1.07 14.48 -2.36
N PHE A 45 2.36 14.31 -2.68
CA PHE A 45 3.45 14.23 -1.70
C PHE A 45 3.60 15.46 -0.80
N SER A 46 3.11 16.62 -1.24
CA SER A 46 3.12 17.87 -0.46
C SER A 46 2.01 17.93 0.60
N ASP A 47 1.01 17.05 0.56
CA ASP A 47 -0.08 16.97 1.52
C ASP A 47 0.10 15.74 2.43
N ASN A 48 0.69 15.97 3.61
CA ASN A 48 0.99 14.90 4.56
C ASN A 48 -0.25 14.10 4.98
N LYS A 49 -1.44 14.73 5.02
CA LYS A 49 -2.67 14.03 5.37
C LYS A 49 -3.01 13.00 4.30
N LYS A 50 -2.95 13.39 3.02
CA LYS A 50 -3.21 12.47 1.89
C LYS A 50 -2.19 11.34 1.82
N VAL A 51 -0.92 11.67 2.02
CA VAL A 51 0.15 10.66 2.09
C VAL A 51 -0.14 9.64 3.18
N ARG A 52 -0.49 10.09 4.39
CA ARG A 52 -0.83 9.19 5.50
C ARG A 52 -2.11 8.39 5.27
N GLU A 53 -3.15 8.96 4.65
CA GLU A 53 -4.36 8.21 4.29
C GLU A 53 -4.04 7.05 3.33
N ALA A 54 -3.18 7.27 2.32
CA ALA A 54 -2.76 6.23 1.39
C ALA A 54 -1.85 5.17 2.05
N LEU A 55 -0.91 5.60 2.90
CA LEU A 55 -0.05 4.68 3.66
C LEU A 55 -0.84 3.82 4.64
N TYR A 56 -1.85 4.40 5.30
CA TYR A 56 -2.75 3.65 6.18
C TYR A 56 -3.51 2.57 5.42
N LEU A 57 -4.00 2.87 4.22
CA LEU A 57 -4.69 1.90 3.38
C LEU A 57 -3.73 0.79 2.92
N LEU A 58 -2.51 1.13 2.49
CA LEU A 58 -1.48 0.14 2.16
C LEU A 58 -1.18 -0.78 3.36
N ALA A 59 -1.06 -0.21 4.56
CA ALA A 59 -0.74 -0.95 5.79
C ALA A 59 -1.84 -1.95 6.17
N ASN A 60 -3.11 -1.54 6.12
CA ASN A 60 -4.25 -2.42 6.41
C ASN A 60 -4.36 -3.60 5.44
N HIS A 61 -3.95 -3.40 4.19
CA HIS A 61 -3.94 -4.44 3.17
C HIS A 61 -2.55 -5.06 3.00
N THR A 62 -1.74 -5.03 4.05
CA THR A 62 -0.48 -5.77 4.12
C THR A 62 -0.59 -6.85 5.18
N GLY A 63 -0.88 -8.09 4.76
CA GLY A 63 -1.15 -9.20 5.68
C GLY A 63 -0.42 -10.52 5.40
N CYS A 64 0.11 -10.73 4.21
CA CYS A 64 0.90 -11.91 3.84
C CYS A 64 2.33 -11.57 3.40
N ALA A 65 3.09 -12.60 2.98
CA ALA A 65 4.48 -12.42 2.55
C ALA A 65 4.57 -11.63 1.24
N GLU A 66 3.73 -11.96 0.25
CA GLU A 66 3.64 -11.25 -1.04
C GLU A 66 3.25 -9.79 -0.83
N ASP A 67 2.24 -9.57 0.00
CA ASP A 67 1.79 -8.23 0.38
C ASP A 67 2.92 -7.39 0.98
N SER A 68 3.71 -8.00 1.86
CA SER A 68 4.84 -7.36 2.54
C SER A 68 5.92 -7.00 1.52
N GLU A 69 6.30 -7.93 0.65
CA GLU A 69 7.29 -7.68 -0.40
C GLU A 69 6.92 -6.47 -1.27
N ILE A 70 5.66 -6.41 -1.73
CA ILE A 70 5.16 -5.29 -2.53
C ILE A 70 5.16 -3.98 -1.72
N ALA A 71 4.75 -4.03 -0.45
CA ALA A 71 4.72 -2.84 0.40
C ALA A 71 6.14 -2.31 0.67
N GLU A 72 7.11 -3.18 0.95
CA GLU A 72 8.52 -2.81 1.14
C GLU A 72 9.09 -2.16 -0.13
N GLU A 73 8.86 -2.75 -1.31
CA GLU A 73 9.31 -2.14 -2.59
C GLU A 73 8.76 -0.72 -2.78
N ILE A 74 7.50 -0.48 -2.39
CA ILE A 74 6.87 0.84 -2.45
C ILE A 74 7.49 1.80 -1.42
N LEU A 75 7.66 1.36 -0.17
CA LEU A 75 8.21 2.17 0.92
C LEU A 75 9.66 2.57 0.64
N ASP A 76 10.49 1.61 0.21
CA ASP A 76 11.88 1.84 -0.17
C ASP A 76 11.96 2.89 -1.28
N TYR A 77 11.18 2.72 -2.35
CA TYR A 77 11.14 3.70 -3.44
C TYR A 77 10.76 5.10 -2.94
N LEU A 78 9.68 5.22 -2.14
CA LEU A 78 9.21 6.51 -1.65
C LEU A 78 10.23 7.16 -0.70
N PHE A 79 10.92 6.37 0.12
CA PHE A 79 11.90 6.85 1.09
C PHE A 79 13.21 7.28 0.41
N GLU A 80 13.75 6.45 -0.48
CA GLU A 80 14.97 6.75 -1.26
C GLU A 80 14.81 8.03 -2.09
N ASN A 81 13.61 8.24 -2.65
CA ASN A 81 13.28 9.44 -3.41
C ASN A 81 12.83 10.63 -2.52
N LYS A 82 12.92 10.51 -1.19
CA LYS A 82 12.59 11.56 -0.20
C LYS A 82 11.15 12.07 -0.31
N ILE A 83 10.24 11.22 -0.77
CA ILE A 83 8.81 11.50 -0.86
C ILE A 83 8.15 11.33 0.51
N ILE A 84 8.64 10.36 1.30
CA ILE A 84 8.22 10.12 2.68
C ILE A 84 9.43 10.16 3.61
N THR A 85 9.20 10.35 4.91
CA THR A 85 10.24 10.33 5.94
C THR A 85 10.13 9.09 6.82
N GLN A 86 11.08 8.91 7.74
CA GLN A 86 11.01 7.84 8.74
C GLN A 86 9.69 7.88 9.54
N ASN A 87 9.14 9.07 9.80
CA ASN A 87 7.86 9.19 10.52
C ASN A 87 6.69 8.54 9.76
N GLU A 88 6.70 8.61 8.43
CA GLU A 88 5.68 7.97 7.60
C GLU A 88 5.88 6.45 7.51
N ILE A 89 7.13 5.98 7.51
CA ILE A 89 7.47 4.55 7.61
C ILE A 89 6.99 3.98 8.95
N ASP A 90 7.30 4.67 10.05
CA ASP A 90 6.88 4.26 11.39
C ASP A 90 5.36 4.27 11.52
N PHE A 91 4.69 5.24 10.89
CA PHE A 91 3.25 5.30 10.80
C PHE A 91 2.67 4.10 10.04
N PHE A 92 3.27 3.72 8.89
CA PHE A 92 2.86 2.53 8.14
C PHE A 92 2.93 1.27 9.02
N TYR A 93 4.08 1.00 9.64
CA TYR A 93 4.25 -0.21 10.45
C TYR A 93 3.41 -0.22 11.74
N SER A 94 3.07 0.95 12.29
CA SER A 94 2.17 1.05 13.45
C SER A 94 0.72 0.69 13.10
N ASN A 95 0.37 0.66 11.81
CA ASN A 95 -0.98 0.37 11.33
C ASN A 95 -1.03 -0.88 10.45
N SER A 96 0.09 -1.58 10.24
CA SER A 96 0.08 -2.77 9.39
C SER A 96 -0.49 -3.98 10.12
N ASN A 97 -1.23 -4.82 9.39
CA ASN A 97 -1.77 -6.07 9.92
C ASN A 97 -0.71 -7.16 10.06
N LEU A 98 0.51 -6.88 9.61
CA LEU A 98 1.70 -7.54 10.09
C LEU A 98 1.81 -7.25 11.59
N LYS A 99 1.18 -8.10 12.41
CA LYS A 99 1.59 -8.26 13.81
C LYS A 99 3.06 -8.64 13.77
N ARG A 100 3.91 -7.63 13.75
CA ARG A 100 5.34 -7.74 13.93
C ARG A 100 5.47 -8.44 15.27
N TRP A 101 5.96 -9.67 15.23
CA TRP A 101 6.48 -10.45 16.35
C TRP A 101 6.83 -9.55 17.55
N GLU A 102 5.90 -9.43 18.51
CA GLU A 102 6.26 -9.14 19.90
C GLU A 102 6.93 -10.38 20.49
#